data_AF-A0A3N9U253-F1
#
_entry.id   AF-A0A3N9U253-F1
#
_cell.length_a   1.000
_cell.length_b   1.000
_cell.length_c   1.000
_cell.angle_alpha   90.00
_cell.angle_beta   90.00
_cell.angle_gamma   90.00
#
_symmetry.space_group_name_H-M   'P 1'
#
loop_
_entity.id
_entity.type
_entity.pdbx_description
1 polymer ?
#
loop_
_entity_poly.entity_id
_entity_poly.type
_entity_poly.pdbx_seq_one_letter_code
_entity_poly.pdbx_strand_id
1 'polypeptide(L)'
;MTRRKKTRSLADKVTIRTGRRKDYKQWRHENPDEVTSSRRFSAKKRQQRKAQAARRLERMRAAPSIEIHPEGKGPDSSNSDSNKGEQ
;
A
#
# COMPACT_ATOMS: atom_id res chain seq x y z
N MET A 1 41.20 1.55 -22.85
CA MET A 1 39.86 1.41 -22.22
C MET A 1 38.78 1.91 -23.19
N THR A 2 38.23 1.07 -24.07
CA THR A 2 37.29 1.52 -25.12
C THR A 2 35.89 1.80 -24.57
N ARG A 3 35.06 2.59 -25.28
CA ARG A 3 33.68 2.93 -24.89
C ARG A 3 32.81 1.69 -24.58
N ARG A 4 33.06 0.57 -25.27
CA ARG A 4 32.47 -0.76 -24.99
C ARG A 4 32.80 -1.29 -23.59
N LYS A 5 34.00 -1.02 -23.07
CA LYS A 5 34.43 -1.45 -21.72
C LYS A 5 33.83 -0.59 -20.60
N LYS A 6 33.45 0.67 -20.89
CA LYS A 6 32.84 1.60 -19.92
C LYS A 6 31.32 1.39 -19.75
N THR A 7 30.61 0.86 -20.74
CA THR A 7 29.14 0.71 -20.72
C THR A 7 28.62 -0.68 -20.34
N ARG A 8 29.44 -1.74 -20.41
CA ARG A 8 29.03 -3.11 -19.97
C ARG A 8 28.66 -3.20 -18.49
N SER A 9 29.25 -2.36 -17.64
CA SER A 9 29.11 -2.41 -16.18
C SER A 9 27.71 -2.03 -15.64
N LEU A 10 26.89 -1.32 -16.42
CA LEU A 10 25.52 -0.96 -15.98
C LEU A 10 24.46 -1.96 -16.43
N ALA A 11 24.69 -2.69 -17.53
CA ALA A 11 23.77 -3.72 -18.03
C ALA A 11 24.03 -5.09 -17.35
N ASP A 12 25.30 -5.40 -17.03
CA ASP A 12 25.70 -6.69 -16.45
C ASP A 12 25.41 -6.83 -14.93
N LYS A 13 24.79 -5.82 -14.29
CA LYS A 13 24.39 -5.87 -12.86
C LYS A 13 22.95 -6.35 -12.62
N VAL A 14 22.29 -6.91 -13.63
CA VAL A 14 20.93 -7.46 -13.47
C VAL A 14 21.03 -8.91 -12.99
N THR A 15 21.02 -9.08 -11.66
CA THR A 15 20.93 -10.37 -10.96
C THR A 15 19.53 -10.98 -11.09
N ILE A 16 19.16 -11.36 -12.31
CA ILE A 16 18.05 -12.27 -12.59
C ILE A 16 18.53 -13.12 -13.75
N ARG A 17 18.45 -14.45 -13.65
CA ARG A 17 19.12 -15.50 -14.46
C ARG A 17 19.39 -15.26 -15.98
N THR A 18 18.75 -14.30 -16.66
CA THR A 18 18.91 -13.98 -18.09
C THR A 18 19.34 -12.53 -18.40
N GLY A 19 19.68 -11.70 -17.40
CA GLY A 19 20.45 -10.44 -17.61
C GLY A 19 19.75 -9.27 -18.31
N ARG A 20 18.51 -9.39 -18.81
CA ARG A 20 17.71 -8.23 -19.31
C ARG A 20 16.32 -8.18 -18.70
N ARG A 21 15.89 -6.98 -18.29
CA ARG A 21 14.54 -6.72 -17.76
C ARG A 21 13.41 -7.12 -18.73
N LYS A 22 13.63 -6.96 -20.05
CA LYS A 22 12.67 -7.36 -21.08
C LYS A 22 12.49 -8.88 -21.12
N ASP A 23 13.60 -9.60 -21.02
CA ASP A 23 13.63 -11.06 -21.05
C ASP A 23 12.96 -11.63 -19.79
N TYR A 24 13.13 -10.99 -18.62
CA TYR A 24 12.37 -11.37 -17.41
C TYR A 24 10.86 -11.11 -17.55
N LYS A 25 10.45 -9.99 -18.17
CA LYS A 25 9.01 -9.73 -18.39
C LYS A 25 8.41 -10.80 -19.29
N GLN A 26 9.07 -11.12 -20.40
CA GLN A 26 8.67 -12.17 -21.33
C GLN A 26 8.62 -13.54 -20.62
N TRP A 27 9.69 -13.89 -19.92
CA TRP A 27 9.78 -15.13 -19.15
C TRP A 27 8.67 -15.28 -18.10
N ARG A 28 8.25 -14.19 -17.44
CA ARG A 28 7.10 -14.20 -16.50
C ARG A 28 5.76 -14.43 -17.18
N HIS A 29 5.61 -14.02 -18.45
CA HIS A 29 4.41 -14.30 -19.24
C HIS A 29 4.41 -15.74 -19.75
N GLU A 30 5.58 -16.29 -20.08
CA GLU A 30 5.77 -17.67 -20.51
C GLU A 30 5.69 -18.67 -19.34
N ASN A 31 6.09 -18.26 -18.13
CA ASN A 31 6.12 -19.09 -16.92
C ASN A 31 5.33 -18.43 -15.78
N PRO A 32 3.99 -18.29 -15.91
CA PRO A 32 3.17 -17.60 -14.92
C PRO A 32 3.21 -18.27 -13.54
N ASP A 33 3.35 -19.59 -13.49
CA ASP A 33 3.30 -20.36 -12.25
C ASP A 33 4.56 -20.21 -11.39
N GLU A 34 5.73 -20.01 -12.00
CA GLU A 34 7.02 -19.87 -11.31
C GLU A 34 7.19 -18.54 -10.57
N VAL A 35 6.38 -17.54 -10.92
CA VAL A 35 6.39 -16.21 -10.30
C VAL A 35 5.46 -16.14 -9.09
N THR A 36 4.65 -17.18 -8.88
CA THR A 36 3.66 -17.19 -7.81
C THR A 36 4.30 -17.51 -6.46
N SER A 37 3.82 -16.84 -5.42
CA SER A 37 4.18 -17.23 -4.05
C SER A 37 3.54 -18.58 -3.73
N SER A 38 4.25 -19.45 -3.01
CA SER A 38 3.68 -20.75 -2.64
C SER A 38 2.34 -20.62 -1.89
N ARG A 39 1.45 -21.60 -2.09
CA ARG A 39 0.13 -21.64 -1.42
C ARG A 39 0.22 -21.56 0.10
N ARG A 40 1.27 -22.13 0.69
CA ARG A 40 1.55 -22.05 2.14
C ARG A 40 1.83 -20.61 2.57
N PHE A 41 2.61 -19.86 1.79
CA PHE A 41 2.93 -18.47 2.07
C PHE A 41 1.68 -17.57 2.01
N SER A 42 0.84 -17.73 0.99
CA SER A 42 -0.40 -16.96 0.86
C SER A 42 -1.39 -17.27 1.99
N ALA A 43 -1.55 -18.55 2.36
CA ALA A 43 -2.37 -18.96 3.49
C ALA A 43 -1.87 -18.37 4.83
N LYS A 44 -0.56 -18.42 5.09
CA LYS A 44 0.07 -17.80 6.26
C LYS A 44 -0.21 -16.30 6.32
N LYS A 45 -0.03 -15.57 5.21
CA LYS A 45 -0.27 -14.13 5.16
C LYS A 45 -1.74 -13.77 5.37
N ARG A 46 -2.67 -14.57 4.85
CA ARG A 46 -4.10 -14.42 5.11
C ARG A 46 -4.43 -14.54 6.60
N GLN A 47 -3.87 -15.55 7.28
CA GLN A 47 -4.04 -15.73 8.72
C GLN A 47 -3.44 -14.55 9.52
N GLN A 48 -2.25 -14.08 9.14
CA GLN A 48 -1.63 -12.91 9.77
C GLN A 48 -2.50 -11.65 9.68
N ARG A 49 -3.05 -11.35 8.48
CA ARG A 49 -3.95 -10.20 8.31
C ARG A 49 -5.23 -10.35 9.14
N LYS A 50 -5.79 -11.56 9.23
CA LYS A 50 -6.98 -11.83 10.07
C LYS A 50 -6.69 -11.54 11.54
N ALA A 51 -5.55 -12.03 12.07
CA ALA A 51 -5.15 -11.77 13.45
C ALA A 51 -4.87 -10.28 13.69
N GLN A 52 -4.24 -9.60 12.74
CA GLN A 52 -3.98 -8.16 12.83
C GLN A 52 -5.28 -7.35 12.83
N ALA A 53 -6.26 -7.72 12.01
CA ALA A 53 -7.58 -7.10 11.97
C ALA A 53 -8.30 -7.28 13.32
N ALA A 54 -8.27 -8.48 13.89
CA ALA A 54 -8.84 -8.74 15.22
C ALA A 54 -8.21 -7.85 16.30
N ARG A 55 -6.87 -7.82 16.38
CA ARG A 55 -6.14 -6.95 17.32
C ARG A 55 -6.40 -5.46 17.10
N ARG A 56 -6.59 -5.02 15.85
CA ARG A 56 -6.95 -3.62 15.55
C ARG A 56 -8.34 -3.33 16.09
N LEU A 57 -9.29 -4.23 15.90
CA LEU A 57 -10.67 -4.07 16.38
C LEU A 57 -10.72 -4.07 17.91
N GLU A 58 -9.99 -4.95 18.58
CA GLU A 58 -9.85 -4.96 20.05
C GLU A 58 -9.30 -3.63 20.56
N ARG A 59 -8.25 -3.10 19.93
CA ARG A 59 -7.71 -1.77 20.29
C ARG A 59 -8.72 -0.66 20.06
N MET A 60 -9.51 -0.71 18.99
CA MET A 60 -10.57 0.28 18.76
C MET A 60 -11.67 0.19 19.81
N ARG A 61 -12.05 -1.02 20.24
CA ARG A 61 -13.04 -1.22 21.33
C ARG A 61 -12.55 -0.73 22.68
N ALA A 62 -11.26 -0.92 22.98
CA ALA A 62 -10.66 -0.51 24.24
C ALA A 62 -10.20 0.96 24.24
N ALA A 63 -10.17 1.63 23.08
CA ALA A 63 -9.76 3.02 23.00
C ALA A 63 -10.84 3.94 23.58
N PRO A 64 -10.46 4.93 24.41
CA PRO A 64 -11.39 5.94 24.87
C PRO A 64 -11.90 6.78 23.69
N SER A 65 -13.20 7.09 23.71
CA SER A 65 -13.80 8.01 22.72
C SER A 65 -13.33 9.43 23.03
N ILE A 66 -12.63 10.04 22.07
CA ILE A 66 -12.19 11.43 22.16
C ILE A 66 -13.11 12.23 21.24
N GLU A 67 -13.76 13.26 21.78
CA GLU A 67 -14.52 14.23 21.00
C GLU A 67 -13.54 15.07 20.18
N ILE A 68 -13.50 14.82 18.87
CA ILE A 68 -12.60 15.54 17.94
C ILE A 68 -13.07 16.98 17.75
N HIS A 69 -14.36 17.23 17.96
CA HIS A 69 -14.99 18.56 17.94
C HIS A 69 -15.90 18.69 19.16
N PRO A 70 -15.46 19.37 20.24
CA PRO A 70 -16.38 19.74 21.30
C PRO A 70 -17.37 20.77 20.75
N GLU A 71 -18.63 20.38 20.60
CA GLU A 71 -19.73 21.30 20.30
C GLU A 71 -19.88 22.26 21.49
N GLY A 72 -19.46 23.52 21.31
CA GLY A 72 -19.83 24.63 22.18
C GLY A 72 -18.84 25.00 23.28
N LYS A 73 -17.74 25.70 22.92
CA LYS A 73 -17.32 26.95 23.60
C LYS A 73 -16.31 27.75 22.79
N GLY A 74 -16.74 28.31 21.66
CA GLY A 74 -16.09 29.48 21.08
C GLY A 74 -16.99 30.69 21.31
N PRO A 75 -16.58 31.70 22.11
CA PRO A 75 -17.25 32.99 22.04
C PRO A 75 -16.86 33.67 20.73
N ASP A 76 -17.90 34.09 20.00
CA ASP A 76 -17.88 34.99 18.85
C ASP A 76 -17.60 34.38 17.46
N SER A 77 -18.68 34.07 16.76
CA SER A 77 -18.77 34.38 15.33
C SER A 77 -20.23 34.71 15.01
N SER A 78 -20.52 36.00 15.16
CA SER A 78 -21.63 36.67 14.52
C SER A 78 -21.49 36.55 13.00
N ASN A 79 -22.37 35.78 12.35
CA ASN A 79 -23.13 36.32 11.20
C ASN A 79 -24.30 35.41 10.85
N SER A 80 -25.49 35.99 10.97
CA SER A 80 -26.71 35.52 10.34
C SER A 80 -26.52 35.40 8.83
N ASP A 81 -26.89 34.27 8.24
CA ASP A 81 -27.45 34.35 6.90
C ASP A 81 -28.59 33.34 6.72
N SER A 82 -29.76 33.93 6.55
CA SER A 82 -31.05 33.32 6.37
C SER A 82 -31.20 32.87 4.92
N ASN A 83 -31.52 31.60 4.68
CA ASN A 83 -32.24 31.22 3.46
C ASN A 83 -33.25 30.11 3.72
N LYS A 84 -34.52 30.52 3.91
CA LYS A 84 -35.71 29.69 3.74
C LYS A 84 -35.99 29.60 2.24
N GLY A 85 -35.92 28.40 1.65
CA GLY A 85 -36.55 28.05 0.38
C GLY A 85 -37.34 26.76 0.58
N GLU A 86 -38.67 26.82 0.67
CA GLU A 86 -39.63 26.52 -0.42
C GLU A 86 -39.76 25.00 -0.65
N GLN A 87 -40.76 24.38 0.00
CA GLN A 87 -42.05 23.92 -0.54
C GLN A 87 -41.95 22.69 -1.44
#